data_AF-H8X4D7-F1
#
_entry.id   AF-H8X4D7-F1
#
_cell.length_a   1.000
_cell.length_b   1.000
_cell.length_c   1.000
_cell.angle_alpha   90.00
_cell.angle_beta   90.00
_cell.angle_gamma   90.00
#
_symmetry.space_group_name_H-M   'P 1'
#
loop_
_entity.id
_entity.type
_entity.pdbx_description
1 polymer ?
#
loop_
_entity_poly.entity_id
_entity_poly.type
_entity_poly.pdbx_seq_one_letter_code
_entity_poly.pdbx_strand_id
1 'polypeptide(L)'
;MSTFDGEIREIPGVYVDNFSYKGGVFFLTHNHSDHLKSLLSNSFCGRVYCSQLTKDIIALDGRYCDKLRYLVVKEYNKPFEIQTFCTSVTVTMLESYHCPGSCMFLFECANGISCLATGDIRAEKWWVSSLIKNRYLFPYIAGLKKLDQIYLDTTFSYRGEPYISILPNSEGIMALFEFLKLYPVDREIEFSFIDTVSGSEEIWSQVLDHFNGTLDADPSIIERMKLLNYNNGNSNSKFTGPMVFNIGNSYKDSPLMITIKHCIDFNIVDYAGFYLPKKLCDVDASNLTLIRILNSGHQIYSYDGKTWLLPLNGKELLPTNLMIMFSRHSSYEELIEFVKLFKPKSVFPCVESKASWLNGFTVGRVFGRVCSSSKHLFDIENFKKFGQPSRIVLDRPVSKINRWSFAQCIEEVNFVKNFITQPGPFKGQMKPGQDSAARESWFQDVNLQSIIAGRGEEKYKQIINYHSNNDLRLIVSSVQDKRNHKFDSDTETESVCSTDYDTDSSTTTNSSVIASSCKFEKSFSEVQSMPDGNFLSPSLNLHKISKISDAIRLDRRSWNSFKLKSVNSKTR
;
A
#
# COMPACT_ATOMS: atom_id res chain seq x y z
N MET A 1 -10.45 6.15 5.96
CA MET A 1 -10.72 7.45 6.63
C MET A 1 -10.42 8.58 5.69
N SER A 2 -11.45 8.90 4.90
CA SER A 2 -11.53 10.17 4.17
C SER A 2 -11.42 11.35 5.13
N THR A 3 -10.68 12.38 4.72
CA THR A 3 -10.59 13.67 5.41
C THR A 3 -11.28 14.78 4.63
N PHE A 4 -11.87 14.45 3.47
CA PHE A 4 -12.73 15.32 2.70
C PHE A 4 -13.91 15.79 3.55
N ASP A 5 -14.28 17.06 3.41
CA ASP A 5 -15.48 17.59 4.07
C ASP A 5 -16.76 17.15 3.36
N GLY A 6 -16.66 16.64 2.13
CA GLY A 6 -17.74 16.07 1.33
C GLY A 6 -18.30 17.02 0.27
N GLU A 7 -18.00 18.32 0.32
CA GLU A 7 -18.60 19.30 -0.58
C GLU A 7 -17.96 19.28 -1.97
N ILE A 8 -18.78 19.10 -3.01
CA ILE A 8 -18.35 19.34 -4.39
C ILE A 8 -18.28 20.85 -4.61
N ARG A 9 -17.07 21.42 -4.55
CA ARG A 9 -16.79 22.88 -4.55
C ARG A 9 -17.37 23.61 -5.77
N GLU A 10 -17.45 22.95 -6.92
CA GLU A 10 -18.05 23.52 -8.14
C GLU A 10 -19.59 23.46 -8.15
N ILE A 11 -20.21 22.77 -7.18
CA ILE A 11 -21.65 22.55 -7.08
C ILE A 11 -22.12 22.75 -5.61
N PRO A 12 -22.09 24.00 -5.09
CA PRO A 12 -22.39 24.27 -3.67
C PRO A 12 -23.71 23.68 -3.20
N GLY A 13 -23.67 22.99 -2.05
CA GLY A 13 -24.82 22.27 -1.51
C GLY A 13 -24.98 20.81 -1.98
N VAL A 14 -24.10 20.31 -2.86
CA VAL A 14 -23.96 18.88 -3.14
C VAL A 14 -22.85 18.29 -2.26
N TYR A 15 -23.20 17.25 -1.50
CA TYR A 15 -22.29 16.60 -0.55
C TYR A 15 -22.19 15.10 -0.80
N VAL A 16 -20.98 14.55 -0.74
CA VAL A 16 -20.66 13.12 -0.87
C VAL A 16 -20.09 12.61 0.45
N ASP A 17 -20.62 11.51 0.97
CA ASP A 17 -20.14 10.75 2.15
C ASP A 17 -20.07 11.53 3.49
N ASN A 18 -20.56 12.78 3.54
CA ASN A 18 -20.70 13.54 4.78
C ASN A 18 -22.11 14.15 4.92
N PHE A 19 -22.83 13.71 5.94
CA PHE A 19 -24.22 14.07 6.21
C PHE A 19 -24.35 15.10 7.34
N SER A 20 -23.26 15.80 7.69
CA SER A 20 -23.25 16.83 8.75
C SER A 20 -23.93 18.15 8.38
N TYR A 21 -24.20 18.38 7.09
CA TYR A 21 -24.74 19.64 6.57
C TYR A 21 -26.26 19.70 6.60
N LYS A 22 -26.82 20.90 6.47
CA LYS A 22 -28.28 21.15 6.39
C LYS A 22 -28.67 21.64 5.00
N GLY A 23 -29.84 21.22 4.52
CA GLY A 23 -30.43 21.71 3.26
C GLY A 23 -29.74 21.25 1.96
N GLY A 24 -28.74 20.37 2.04
CA GLY A 24 -28.00 19.86 0.88
C GLY A 24 -28.70 18.72 0.12
N VAL A 25 -28.13 18.38 -1.03
CA VAL A 25 -28.39 17.13 -1.75
C VAL A 25 -27.22 16.19 -1.47
N PHE A 26 -27.51 14.99 -0.95
CA PHE A 26 -26.48 14.09 -0.46
C PHE A 26 -26.31 12.86 -1.35
N PHE A 27 -25.09 12.32 -1.33
CA PHE A 27 -24.66 11.14 -2.06
C PHE A 27 -23.87 10.24 -1.11
N LEU A 28 -24.06 8.92 -1.23
CA LEU A 28 -23.31 7.92 -0.48
C LEU A 28 -22.67 6.94 -1.47
N THR A 29 -21.35 6.91 -1.49
CA THR A 29 -20.57 6.08 -2.42
C THR A 29 -20.62 4.62 -2.04
N HIS A 30 -20.49 4.29 -0.74
CA HIS A 30 -20.42 2.92 -0.25
C HIS A 30 -20.68 2.82 1.27
N ASN A 31 -20.73 1.59 1.81
CA ASN A 31 -21.09 1.33 3.22
C ASN A 31 -19.86 1.05 4.13
N HIS A 32 -18.97 2.02 4.31
CA HIS A 32 -17.94 2.00 5.37
C HIS A 32 -18.23 3.09 6.41
N SER A 33 -17.84 2.86 7.67
CA SER A 33 -18.33 3.64 8.83
C SER A 33 -17.91 5.11 8.85
N ASP A 34 -16.77 5.43 8.25
CA ASP A 34 -16.23 6.78 8.05
C ASP A 34 -16.88 7.53 6.88
N HIS A 35 -17.53 6.83 5.95
CA HIS A 35 -18.32 7.40 4.86
C HIS A 35 -19.82 7.52 5.19
N LEU A 36 -20.23 7.08 6.39
CA LEU A 36 -21.60 7.24 6.94
C LEU A 36 -21.71 8.43 7.91
N LYS A 37 -20.74 9.34 7.88
CA LYS A 37 -20.53 10.41 8.86
C LYS A 37 -21.79 11.27 9.07
N SER A 38 -22.31 11.25 10.30
CA SER A 38 -23.55 11.92 10.72
C SER A 38 -24.87 11.40 10.15
N LEU A 39 -24.90 10.32 9.34
CA LEU A 39 -26.15 9.74 8.80
C LEU A 39 -27.09 9.24 9.92
N LEU A 40 -26.52 8.74 11.01
CA LEU A 40 -27.28 8.32 12.19
C LEU A 40 -27.91 9.49 12.98
N SER A 41 -27.53 10.75 12.70
CA SER A 41 -28.01 11.92 13.46
C SER A 41 -29.54 12.01 13.51
N ASN A 42 -30.09 12.29 14.68
CA ASN A 42 -31.54 12.48 14.86
C ASN A 42 -32.07 13.72 14.14
N SER A 43 -31.21 14.68 13.80
CA SER A 43 -31.54 15.85 13.00
C SER A 43 -31.39 15.65 11.49
N PHE A 44 -30.94 14.48 11.03
CA PHE A 44 -30.76 14.23 9.60
C PHE A 44 -32.10 13.89 8.91
N CYS A 45 -32.41 14.65 7.85
CA CYS A 45 -33.63 14.51 7.05
C CYS A 45 -33.40 14.74 5.54
N GLY A 46 -32.15 14.79 5.08
CA GLY A 46 -31.80 15.00 3.68
C GLY A 46 -32.06 13.76 2.80
N ARG A 47 -32.16 13.95 1.47
CA ARG A 47 -32.17 12.83 0.52
C ARG A 47 -30.74 12.40 0.21
N VAL A 48 -30.47 11.10 0.27
CA VAL A 48 -29.17 10.48 -0.01
C VAL A 48 -29.29 9.58 -1.24
N TYR A 49 -28.59 9.89 -2.32
CA TYR A 49 -28.52 9.02 -3.50
C TYR A 49 -27.42 7.96 -3.33
N CYS A 50 -27.74 6.69 -3.62
CA CYS A 50 -26.84 5.54 -3.42
C CYS A 50 -27.22 4.36 -4.33
N SER A 51 -26.37 3.34 -4.39
CA SER A 51 -26.69 2.08 -5.05
C SER A 51 -27.71 1.25 -4.26
N GLN A 52 -28.45 0.38 -4.95
CA GLN A 52 -29.39 -0.57 -4.32
C GLN A 52 -28.68 -1.42 -3.26
N LEU A 53 -27.53 -2.00 -3.62
CA LEU A 53 -26.75 -2.87 -2.74
C LEU A 53 -26.16 -2.12 -1.53
N THR A 54 -25.77 -0.85 -1.66
CA THR A 54 -25.40 -0.01 -0.50
C THR A 54 -26.57 0.14 0.47
N LYS A 55 -27.79 0.41 -0.03
CA LYS A 55 -28.98 0.50 0.80
C LYS A 55 -29.31 -0.84 1.49
N ASP A 56 -29.18 -1.95 0.79
CA ASP A 56 -29.52 -3.28 1.32
C ASP A 56 -28.53 -3.74 2.40
N ILE A 57 -27.22 -3.48 2.23
CA ILE A 57 -26.22 -3.80 3.26
C ILE A 57 -26.40 -2.88 4.49
N ILE A 58 -26.80 -1.61 4.31
CA ILE A 58 -27.17 -0.72 5.43
C ILE A 58 -28.41 -1.25 6.17
N ALA A 59 -29.37 -1.85 5.47
CA ALA A 59 -30.57 -2.41 6.09
C ALA A 59 -30.30 -3.64 6.99
N LEU A 60 -29.12 -4.27 6.88
CA LEU A 60 -28.69 -5.33 7.81
C LEU A 60 -28.32 -4.79 9.20
N ASP A 61 -28.05 -3.49 9.33
CA ASP A 61 -27.75 -2.84 10.60
C ASP A 61 -28.99 -2.09 11.13
N GLY A 62 -29.63 -2.67 12.14
CA GLY A 62 -30.85 -2.13 12.76
C GLY A 62 -30.74 -0.68 13.27
N ARG A 63 -29.52 -0.14 13.46
CA ARG A 63 -29.31 1.28 13.81
C ARG A 63 -29.77 2.24 12.71
N TYR A 64 -29.83 1.78 11.45
CA TYR A 64 -30.17 2.60 10.29
C TYR A 64 -31.63 2.45 9.82
N CYS A 65 -32.48 1.68 10.51
CA CYS A 65 -33.86 1.41 10.08
C CYS A 65 -34.66 2.69 9.77
N ASP A 66 -34.63 3.67 10.68
CA ASP A 66 -35.24 5.00 10.53
C ASP A 66 -34.60 5.86 9.43
N LYS A 67 -33.40 5.49 8.95
CA LYS A 67 -32.65 6.22 7.92
C LYS A 67 -32.88 5.66 6.51
N LEU A 68 -33.34 4.41 6.37
CA LEU A 68 -33.60 3.76 5.08
C LEU A 68 -34.61 4.52 4.19
N ARG A 69 -35.50 5.32 4.80
CA ARG A 69 -36.44 6.21 4.07
C ARG A 69 -35.76 7.39 3.36
N TYR A 70 -34.57 7.78 3.79
CA TYR A 70 -33.77 8.86 3.17
C TYR A 70 -32.88 8.37 2.03
N LEU A 71 -32.61 7.05 1.98
CA LEU A 71 -31.78 6.42 0.95
C LEU A 71 -32.59 6.22 -0.34
N VAL A 72 -32.31 7.06 -1.34
CA VAL A 72 -32.91 7.02 -2.68
C VAL A 72 -32.00 6.23 -3.61
N VAL A 73 -32.45 5.04 -3.99
CA VAL A 73 -31.69 4.15 -4.88
C VAL A 73 -31.59 4.70 -6.29
N LYS A 74 -30.44 4.46 -6.92
CA LYS A 74 -30.20 4.66 -8.34
C LYS A 74 -29.57 3.42 -8.97
N GLU A 75 -29.78 3.28 -10.28
CA GLU A 75 -29.13 2.25 -11.10
C GLU A 75 -27.78 2.77 -11.59
N TYR A 76 -26.79 1.88 -11.71
CA TYR A 76 -25.54 2.19 -12.40
C TYR A 76 -25.81 2.53 -13.86
N ASN A 77 -25.00 3.44 -14.43
CA ASN A 77 -25.01 3.75 -15.86
C ASN A 77 -26.36 4.32 -16.37
N LYS A 78 -27.16 4.88 -15.47
CA LYS A 78 -28.46 5.50 -15.74
C LYS A 78 -28.49 6.94 -15.20
N PRO A 79 -28.32 7.96 -16.08
CA PRO A 79 -28.34 9.35 -15.67
C PRO A 79 -29.66 9.76 -15.02
N PHE A 80 -29.61 10.69 -14.07
CA PHE A 80 -30.78 11.32 -13.46
C PHE A 80 -30.48 12.77 -13.10
N GLU A 81 -31.49 13.63 -13.16
CA GLU A 81 -31.34 15.02 -12.76
C GLU A 81 -31.51 15.22 -11.25
N ILE A 82 -30.73 16.16 -10.70
CA ILE A 82 -31.01 16.85 -9.44
C ILE A 82 -31.12 18.35 -9.69
N GLN A 83 -31.89 19.04 -8.85
CA GLN A 83 -31.91 20.50 -8.81
C GLN A 83 -31.12 20.97 -7.58
N THR A 84 -30.21 21.93 -7.79
CA THR A 84 -29.45 22.61 -6.74
C THR A 84 -29.85 24.09 -6.69
N PHE A 85 -29.37 24.84 -5.70
CA PHE A 85 -29.61 26.29 -5.63
C PHE A 85 -28.95 27.09 -6.77
N CYS A 86 -27.94 26.51 -7.44
CA CYS A 86 -27.14 27.22 -8.44
C CYS A 86 -27.38 26.74 -9.88
N THR A 87 -27.71 25.46 -10.08
CA THR A 87 -27.88 24.87 -11.42
C THR A 87 -28.61 23.52 -11.40
N SER A 88 -29.14 23.09 -12.54
CA SER A 88 -29.55 21.71 -12.77
C SER A 88 -28.31 20.86 -13.02
N VAL A 89 -28.24 19.65 -12.44
CA VAL A 89 -27.11 18.73 -12.58
C VAL A 89 -27.61 17.36 -12.98
N THR A 90 -27.11 16.86 -14.11
CA THR A 90 -27.25 15.46 -14.49
C THR A 90 -26.20 14.64 -13.75
N VAL A 91 -26.62 13.63 -13.00
CA VAL A 91 -25.74 12.74 -12.25
C VAL A 91 -25.81 11.34 -12.85
N THR A 92 -24.65 10.76 -13.13
CA THR A 92 -24.52 9.34 -13.49
C THR A 92 -23.75 8.61 -12.40
N MET A 93 -24.39 7.62 -11.78
CA MET A 93 -23.73 6.70 -10.86
C MET A 93 -23.01 5.61 -11.66
N LEU A 94 -21.77 5.31 -11.28
CA LEU A 94 -20.86 4.41 -11.97
C LEU A 94 -20.26 3.43 -10.94
N GLU A 95 -19.95 2.21 -11.34
CA GLU A 95 -19.32 1.23 -10.46
C GLU A 95 -17.93 1.73 -10.02
N SER A 96 -17.59 1.62 -8.72
CA SER A 96 -16.19 1.64 -8.26
C SER A 96 -15.78 0.23 -7.84
N TYR A 97 -14.59 -0.21 -8.26
CA TYR A 97 -14.00 -1.44 -7.72
C TYR A 97 -13.41 -1.10 -6.35
N HIS A 98 -14.17 -1.29 -5.26
CA HIS A 98 -13.69 -1.08 -3.88
C HIS A 98 -14.37 -2.04 -2.90
N CYS A 99 -15.71 -2.03 -2.86
CA CYS A 99 -16.50 -2.99 -2.09
C CYS A 99 -17.85 -3.29 -2.78
N PRO A 100 -18.59 -4.32 -2.34
CA PRO A 100 -19.96 -4.52 -2.81
C PRO A 100 -20.82 -3.27 -2.68
N GLY A 101 -21.42 -2.85 -3.81
CA GLY A 101 -22.26 -1.66 -3.90
C GLY A 101 -21.53 -0.32 -4.02
N SER A 102 -20.19 -0.30 -4.02
CA SER A 102 -19.44 0.97 -4.11
C SER A 102 -19.57 1.65 -5.47
N CYS A 103 -19.72 2.98 -5.47
CA CYS A 103 -19.93 3.76 -6.68
C CYS A 103 -19.12 5.08 -6.74
N MET A 104 -18.81 5.48 -7.97
CA MET A 104 -18.40 6.85 -8.33
C MET A 104 -19.62 7.65 -8.80
N PHE A 105 -19.58 8.97 -8.65
CA PHE A 105 -20.59 9.89 -9.20
C PHE A 105 -19.96 10.86 -10.21
N LEU A 106 -20.41 10.78 -11.46
CA LEU A 106 -20.16 11.79 -12.48
C LEU A 106 -21.26 12.84 -12.41
N PHE A 107 -20.88 14.10 -12.18
CA PHE A 107 -21.76 15.26 -12.16
C PHE A 107 -21.54 16.10 -13.42
N GLU A 108 -22.61 16.36 -14.18
CA GLU A 108 -22.61 17.20 -15.38
C GLU A 108 -23.59 18.36 -15.21
N CYS A 109 -23.07 19.57 -15.03
CA CYS A 109 -23.87 20.77 -14.74
C CYS A 109 -24.34 21.46 -16.03
N ALA A 110 -25.54 22.05 -16.01
CA ALA A 110 -26.09 22.78 -17.15
C ALA A 110 -25.24 24.01 -17.59
N ASN A 111 -24.36 24.51 -16.72
CA ASN A 111 -23.38 25.57 -17.03
C ASN A 111 -22.09 25.06 -17.70
N GLY A 112 -21.99 23.77 -18.02
CA GLY A 112 -20.84 23.15 -18.69
C GLY A 112 -19.71 22.66 -17.77
N ILE A 113 -19.83 22.84 -16.45
CA ILE A 113 -18.93 22.23 -15.46
C ILE A 113 -19.13 20.70 -15.46
N SER A 114 -18.06 19.93 -15.27
CA SER A 114 -18.16 18.49 -15.05
C SER A 114 -17.15 17.97 -14.02
N CYS A 115 -17.64 17.29 -12.98
CA CYS A 115 -16.81 16.76 -11.89
C CYS A 115 -17.06 15.25 -11.70
N LEU A 116 -16.03 14.51 -11.27
CA LEU A 116 -16.12 13.09 -10.96
C LEU A 116 -15.68 12.86 -9.50
N ALA A 117 -16.59 12.40 -8.64
CA ALA A 117 -16.24 11.94 -7.31
C ALA A 117 -16.11 10.42 -7.30
N THR A 118 -14.94 9.89 -6.91
CA THR A 118 -14.68 8.44 -7.00
C THR A 118 -15.25 7.63 -5.85
N GLY A 119 -15.54 8.26 -4.71
CA GLY A 119 -15.49 7.54 -3.43
C GLY A 119 -14.11 6.90 -3.26
N ASP A 120 -14.07 5.75 -2.59
CA ASP A 120 -12.86 4.94 -2.51
C ASP A 120 -12.75 4.00 -3.73
N ILE A 121 -11.53 3.78 -4.24
CA ILE A 121 -11.28 3.03 -5.49
C ILE A 121 -9.99 2.20 -5.47
N ARG A 122 -10.07 0.99 -6.04
CA ARG A 122 -8.99 0.11 -6.49
C ARG A 122 -8.85 0.21 -8.01
N ALA A 123 -8.05 1.16 -8.49
CA ALA A 123 -7.86 1.48 -9.91
C ALA A 123 -6.93 0.48 -10.63
N GLU A 124 -7.19 -0.82 -10.51
CA GLU A 124 -6.38 -1.85 -11.16
C GLU A 124 -6.44 -1.74 -12.69
N LYS A 125 -5.30 -2.01 -13.34
CA LYS A 125 -5.10 -1.81 -14.78
C LYS A 125 -6.18 -2.46 -15.66
N TRP A 126 -6.69 -3.64 -15.30
CA TRP A 126 -7.74 -4.32 -16.06
C TRP A 126 -9.09 -3.59 -15.93
N TRP A 127 -9.44 -3.13 -14.73
CA TRP A 127 -10.67 -2.39 -14.44
C TRP A 127 -10.62 -0.99 -15.08
N VAL A 128 -9.51 -0.26 -14.92
CA VAL A 128 -9.25 1.02 -15.59
C VAL A 128 -9.35 0.88 -17.12
N SER A 129 -8.82 -0.21 -17.69
CA SER A 129 -8.95 -0.50 -19.13
C SER A 129 -10.39 -0.82 -19.57
N SER A 130 -11.31 -1.17 -18.65
CA SER A 130 -12.71 -1.39 -19.00
C SER A 130 -13.51 -0.08 -19.14
N LEU A 131 -13.10 0.98 -18.41
CA LEU A 131 -13.82 2.27 -18.36
C LEU A 131 -13.96 2.96 -19.71
N ILE A 132 -13.06 2.69 -20.67
CA ILE A 132 -13.16 3.20 -22.05
C ILE A 132 -14.42 2.72 -22.79
N LYS A 133 -15.05 1.61 -22.35
CA LYS A 133 -16.32 1.11 -22.91
C LYS A 133 -17.54 1.75 -22.27
N ASN A 134 -17.38 2.52 -21.19
CA ASN A 134 -18.48 3.17 -20.50
C ASN A 134 -18.98 4.38 -21.31
N ARG A 135 -20.27 4.39 -21.67
CA ARG A 135 -20.87 5.41 -22.55
C ARG A 135 -20.73 6.84 -22.02
N TYR A 136 -20.71 7.04 -20.70
CA TYR A 136 -20.72 8.36 -20.07
C TYR A 136 -19.30 8.86 -19.76
N LEU A 137 -18.37 7.94 -19.47
CA LEU A 137 -16.95 8.26 -19.33
C LEU A 137 -16.23 8.42 -20.69
N PHE A 138 -16.65 7.70 -21.73
CA PHE A 138 -16.00 7.72 -23.05
C PHE A 138 -15.78 9.14 -23.63
N PRO A 139 -16.73 10.09 -23.58
CA PRO A 139 -16.48 11.46 -24.03
C PRO A 139 -15.32 12.15 -23.32
N TYR A 140 -15.10 11.87 -22.03
CA TYR A 140 -13.98 12.43 -21.26
C TYR A 140 -12.67 11.69 -21.55
N ILE A 141 -12.70 10.36 -21.67
CA ILE A 141 -11.52 9.53 -21.98
C ILE A 141 -11.02 9.79 -23.42
N ALA A 142 -11.93 10.05 -24.36
CA ALA A 142 -11.62 10.42 -25.74
C ALA A 142 -11.26 11.91 -25.91
N GLY A 143 -11.34 12.73 -24.84
CA GLY A 143 -11.04 14.17 -24.87
C GLY A 143 -12.08 15.04 -25.60
N LEU A 144 -13.27 14.52 -25.88
CA LEU A 144 -14.41 15.26 -26.44
C LEU A 144 -15.08 16.16 -25.40
N LYS A 145 -15.04 15.73 -24.13
CA LYS A 145 -15.32 16.53 -22.93
C LYS A 145 -14.07 16.56 -22.05
N LYS A 146 -14.04 17.43 -21.04
CA LYS A 146 -12.99 17.48 -20.01
C LYS A 146 -13.64 17.65 -18.65
N LEU A 147 -13.14 16.90 -17.66
CA LEU A 147 -13.51 17.10 -16.25
C LEU A 147 -12.78 18.33 -15.70
N ASP A 148 -13.50 19.19 -15.00
CA ASP A 148 -12.94 20.26 -14.18
C ASP A 148 -12.14 19.67 -13.02
N GLN A 149 -12.82 18.85 -12.22
CA GLN A 149 -12.31 18.38 -10.94
C GLN A 149 -12.62 16.89 -10.75
N ILE A 150 -11.58 16.09 -10.48
CA ILE A 150 -11.75 14.73 -9.94
C ILE A 150 -11.55 14.80 -8.44
N TYR A 151 -12.57 14.43 -7.65
CA TYR A 151 -12.47 14.20 -6.21
C TYR A 151 -12.08 12.73 -6.03
N LEU A 152 -10.87 12.50 -5.52
CA LEU A 152 -10.12 11.26 -5.75
C LEU A 152 -9.75 10.57 -4.43
N ASP A 153 -9.95 9.25 -4.37
CA ASP A 153 -9.32 8.40 -3.36
C ASP A 153 -7.80 8.59 -3.40
N THR A 154 -7.26 9.21 -2.36
CA THR A 154 -5.81 9.35 -2.17
C THR A 154 -5.34 8.63 -0.92
N THR A 155 -5.98 7.52 -0.55
CA THR A 155 -5.66 6.71 0.63
C THR A 155 -4.19 6.28 0.69
N PHE A 156 -3.51 6.11 -0.44
CA PHE A 156 -2.05 5.89 -0.44
C PHE A 156 -1.22 7.03 0.18
N SER A 157 -1.75 8.26 0.27
CA SER A 157 -1.03 9.46 0.74
C SER A 157 -0.65 9.37 2.22
N TYR A 158 -1.44 8.69 3.05
CA TYR A 158 -1.15 8.57 4.50
C TYR A 158 0.09 7.73 4.78
N ARG A 159 0.51 6.85 3.84
CA ARG A 159 1.69 5.99 4.00
C ARG A 159 3.01 6.71 3.80
N GLY A 160 2.97 7.94 3.28
CA GLY A 160 4.16 8.73 2.97
C GLY A 160 4.90 8.26 1.71
N GLU A 161 5.96 8.98 1.38
CA GLU A 161 6.83 8.71 0.23
C GLU A 161 8.12 8.01 0.73
N PRO A 162 8.60 6.91 0.10
CA PRO A 162 8.22 6.38 -1.21
C PRO A 162 6.89 5.62 -1.23
N TYR A 163 6.04 5.93 -2.21
CA TYR A 163 4.75 5.25 -2.34
C TYR A 163 4.94 3.80 -2.79
N ILE A 164 4.23 2.87 -2.15
CA ILE A 164 4.36 1.44 -2.44
C ILE A 164 3.53 1.06 -3.68
N SER A 165 4.13 0.28 -4.59
CA SER A 165 3.38 -0.43 -5.63
C SER A 165 2.66 -1.63 -5.00
N ILE A 166 1.40 -1.85 -5.38
CA ILE A 166 0.55 -2.95 -4.87
C ILE A 166 0.35 -4.00 -5.97
N LEU A 167 0.29 -5.29 -5.60
CA LEU A 167 -0.01 -6.39 -6.52
C LEU A 167 -1.50 -6.37 -6.93
N PRO A 168 -1.85 -6.83 -8.14
CA PRO A 168 -3.25 -7.09 -8.49
C PRO A 168 -3.88 -8.10 -7.52
N ASN A 169 -5.11 -7.83 -7.07
CA ASN A 169 -5.82 -8.64 -6.09
C ASN A 169 -5.92 -10.12 -6.50
N SER A 170 -6.05 -10.38 -7.80
CA SER A 170 -6.08 -11.73 -8.38
C SER A 170 -4.78 -12.52 -8.17
N GLU A 171 -3.61 -11.89 -8.24
CA GLU A 171 -2.33 -12.54 -7.96
C GLU A 171 -2.20 -12.88 -6.46
N GLY A 172 -2.78 -12.06 -5.58
CA GLY A 172 -2.86 -12.30 -4.14
C GLY A 172 -3.81 -13.44 -3.75
N ILE A 173 -4.98 -13.52 -4.40
CA ILE A 173 -5.94 -14.63 -4.23
C ILE A 173 -5.34 -15.94 -4.74
N MET A 174 -4.68 -15.93 -5.91
CA MET A 174 -3.96 -17.10 -6.43
C MET A 174 -2.84 -17.55 -5.49
N ALA A 175 -2.07 -16.63 -4.89
CA ALA A 175 -1.07 -16.99 -3.89
C ALA A 175 -1.71 -17.65 -2.66
N LEU A 176 -2.84 -17.14 -2.16
CA LEU A 176 -3.58 -17.76 -1.05
C LEU A 176 -4.06 -19.18 -1.42
N PHE A 177 -4.54 -19.42 -2.65
CA PHE A 177 -4.91 -20.76 -3.11
C PHE A 177 -3.72 -21.73 -3.06
N GLU A 178 -2.55 -21.34 -3.56
CA GLU A 178 -1.37 -22.22 -3.52
C GLU A 178 -0.88 -22.48 -2.08
N PHE A 179 -1.04 -21.55 -1.14
CA PHE A 179 -0.78 -21.82 0.28
C PHE A 179 -1.81 -22.78 0.88
N LEU A 180 -3.11 -22.54 0.67
CA LEU A 180 -4.18 -23.35 1.26
C LEU A 180 -4.11 -24.82 0.80
N LYS A 181 -3.66 -25.09 -0.43
CA LYS A 181 -3.41 -26.45 -0.95
C LYS A 181 -2.32 -27.24 -0.20
N LEU A 182 -1.45 -26.57 0.56
CA LEU A 182 -0.41 -27.25 1.36
C LEU A 182 -0.96 -27.85 2.66
N TYR A 183 -2.11 -27.35 3.14
CA TYR A 183 -2.69 -27.78 4.41
C TYR A 183 -3.49 -29.07 4.21
N PRO A 184 -3.35 -30.05 5.11
CA PRO A 184 -4.14 -31.27 5.04
C PRO A 184 -5.61 -30.97 5.36
N VAL A 185 -6.50 -31.71 4.72
CA VAL A 185 -7.95 -31.64 4.96
C VAL A 185 -8.28 -32.47 6.19
N ASP A 186 -8.42 -31.78 7.33
CA ASP A 186 -8.62 -32.36 8.66
C ASP A 186 -9.79 -31.65 9.35
N ARG A 187 -10.51 -32.35 10.23
CA ARG A 187 -11.59 -31.78 11.06
C ARG A 187 -11.05 -31.02 12.28
N GLU A 188 -9.81 -31.27 12.67
CA GLU A 188 -9.13 -30.56 13.76
C GLU A 188 -8.40 -29.29 13.30
N ILE A 189 -8.52 -28.92 12.02
CA ILE A 189 -7.87 -27.76 11.41
C ILE A 189 -8.94 -26.91 10.71
N GLU A 190 -9.24 -25.75 11.28
CA GLU A 190 -10.16 -24.78 10.69
C GLU A 190 -9.43 -23.53 10.19
N PHE A 191 -10.00 -22.86 9.18
CA PHE A 191 -9.49 -21.62 8.63
C PHE A 191 -10.34 -20.43 9.12
N SER A 192 -9.74 -19.26 9.30
CA SER A 192 -10.47 -18.07 9.79
C SER A 192 -10.04 -16.77 9.09
N PHE A 193 -10.96 -16.09 8.42
CA PHE A 193 -10.74 -14.75 7.87
C PHE A 193 -11.00 -13.68 8.93
N ILE A 194 -9.96 -12.89 9.22
CA ILE A 194 -9.94 -11.94 10.34
C ILE A 194 -10.40 -10.53 9.94
N ASP A 195 -10.19 -10.11 8.69
CA ASP A 195 -10.86 -8.91 8.15
C ASP A 195 -12.31 -9.28 7.83
N THR A 196 -13.27 -8.50 8.35
CA THR A 196 -14.72 -8.64 8.11
C THR A 196 -15.30 -7.45 7.37
N VAL A 197 -14.50 -6.41 7.10
CA VAL A 197 -14.91 -5.15 6.44
C VAL A 197 -15.33 -5.44 5.00
N SER A 198 -16.35 -4.70 4.53
CA SER A 198 -16.88 -4.88 3.17
C SER A 198 -15.83 -4.56 2.09
N GLY A 199 -15.84 -5.32 1.01
CA GLY A 199 -14.77 -5.38 0.00
C GLY A 199 -13.76 -6.50 0.30
N SER A 200 -14.17 -7.53 1.03
CA SER A 200 -13.40 -8.74 1.32
C SER A 200 -14.07 -10.00 0.73
N GLU A 201 -15.36 -9.88 0.38
CA GLU A 201 -16.26 -10.93 -0.08
C GLU A 201 -15.81 -11.56 -1.40
N GLU A 202 -15.03 -10.85 -2.22
CA GLU A 202 -14.39 -11.38 -3.43
C GLU A 202 -13.46 -12.56 -3.07
N ILE A 203 -12.64 -12.41 -2.03
CA ILE A 203 -11.70 -13.46 -1.58
C ILE A 203 -12.48 -14.63 -1.02
N TRP A 204 -13.46 -14.36 -0.15
CA TRP A 204 -14.24 -15.39 0.53
C TRP A 204 -15.01 -16.24 -0.48
N SER A 205 -15.67 -15.61 -1.46
CA SER A 205 -16.39 -16.32 -2.53
C SER A 205 -15.44 -17.20 -3.33
N GLN A 206 -14.32 -16.64 -3.82
CA GLN A 206 -13.36 -17.38 -4.64
C GLN A 206 -12.69 -18.54 -3.88
N VAL A 207 -12.40 -18.38 -2.58
CA VAL A 207 -11.84 -19.46 -1.73
C VAL A 207 -12.88 -20.55 -1.47
N LEU A 208 -14.11 -20.18 -1.14
CA LEU A 208 -15.20 -21.15 -0.93
C LEU A 208 -15.51 -21.92 -2.21
N ASP A 209 -15.57 -21.26 -3.37
CA ASP A 209 -15.77 -21.91 -4.67
C ASP A 209 -14.59 -22.83 -5.03
N HIS A 210 -13.34 -22.39 -4.86
CA HIS A 210 -12.16 -23.17 -5.26
C HIS A 210 -11.96 -24.46 -4.45
N PHE A 211 -12.16 -24.39 -3.14
CA PHE A 211 -12.02 -25.54 -2.24
C PHE A 211 -13.33 -26.31 -2.02
N ASN A 212 -14.42 -25.89 -2.69
CA ASN A 212 -15.80 -26.30 -2.37
C ASN A 212 -16.05 -26.25 -0.85
N GLY A 213 -15.55 -25.19 -0.22
CA GLY A 213 -15.52 -25.04 1.24
C GLY A 213 -16.89 -24.79 1.84
N THR A 214 -16.99 -24.92 3.15
CA THR A 214 -18.18 -24.56 3.94
C THR A 214 -17.93 -23.23 4.65
N LEU A 215 -18.88 -22.29 4.55
CA LEU A 215 -18.83 -20.99 5.22
C LEU A 215 -19.50 -21.07 6.60
N ASP A 216 -18.79 -20.59 7.62
CA ASP A 216 -19.32 -20.31 8.95
C ASP A 216 -19.02 -18.84 9.29
N ALA A 217 -20.01 -18.06 9.74
CA ALA A 217 -19.82 -16.63 9.97
C ALA A 217 -20.90 -16.01 10.85
N ASP A 218 -20.61 -14.83 11.40
CA ASP A 218 -21.61 -13.99 12.07
C ASP A 218 -22.84 -13.77 11.15
N PRO A 219 -24.10 -13.81 11.66
CA PRO A 219 -25.31 -13.78 10.83
C PRO A 219 -25.41 -12.60 9.85
N SER A 220 -24.89 -11.42 10.22
CA SER A 220 -24.84 -10.23 9.35
C SER A 220 -23.91 -10.43 8.14
N ILE A 221 -22.86 -11.25 8.27
CA ILE A 221 -21.97 -11.65 7.18
C ILE A 221 -22.69 -12.64 6.26
N ILE A 222 -23.44 -13.59 6.83
CA ILE A 222 -24.25 -14.55 6.06
C ILE A 222 -25.32 -13.83 5.23
N GLU A 223 -26.08 -12.89 5.81
CA GLU A 223 -27.07 -12.11 5.05
C GLU A 223 -26.42 -11.22 3.99
N ARG A 224 -25.28 -10.59 4.29
CA ARG A 224 -24.49 -9.84 3.31
C ARG A 224 -24.09 -10.71 2.12
N MET A 225 -23.56 -11.93 2.35
CA MET A 225 -23.20 -12.86 1.27
C MET A 225 -24.42 -13.31 0.44
N LYS A 226 -25.59 -13.52 1.07
CA LYS A 226 -26.85 -13.81 0.37
C LYS A 226 -27.28 -12.68 -0.58
N LEU A 227 -27.16 -11.41 -0.15
CA LEU A 227 -27.45 -10.24 -1.00
C LEU A 227 -26.56 -10.22 -2.26
N LEU A 228 -25.29 -10.63 -2.16
CA LEU A 228 -24.38 -10.70 -3.31
C LEU A 228 -24.78 -11.81 -4.28
N ASN A 229 -25.05 -13.01 -3.77
CA ASN A 229 -25.44 -14.16 -4.60
C ASN A 229 -26.78 -13.94 -5.31
N TYR A 230 -27.72 -13.25 -4.66
CA TYR A 230 -28.99 -12.84 -5.28
C TYR A 230 -28.78 -11.87 -6.45
N ASN A 231 -27.98 -10.82 -6.25
CA ASN A 231 -27.68 -9.83 -7.31
C ASN A 231 -26.85 -10.41 -8.47
N ASN A 232 -26.00 -11.41 -8.20
CA ASN A 232 -25.23 -12.13 -9.23
C ASN A 232 -26.06 -13.22 -9.95
N GLY A 233 -27.34 -13.39 -9.63
CA GLY A 233 -28.22 -14.41 -10.22
C GLY A 233 -27.89 -15.86 -9.84
N ASN A 234 -26.83 -16.09 -9.05
CA ASN A 234 -26.27 -17.41 -8.78
C ASN A 234 -26.97 -18.06 -7.57
N SER A 235 -28.24 -18.43 -7.77
CA SER A 235 -29.03 -19.09 -6.73
C SER A 235 -28.58 -20.54 -6.50
N ASN A 236 -28.25 -20.86 -5.24
CA ASN A 236 -27.94 -22.19 -4.71
C ASN A 236 -26.53 -22.77 -4.93
N SER A 237 -25.46 -21.96 -4.87
CA SER A 237 -24.16 -22.47 -4.41
C SER A 237 -24.23 -22.85 -2.92
N LYS A 238 -24.69 -24.07 -2.63
CA LYS A 238 -24.60 -24.64 -1.28
C LYS A 238 -23.15 -25.04 -1.01
N PHE A 239 -22.43 -24.13 -0.36
CA PHE A 239 -21.10 -24.32 0.21
C PHE A 239 -21.09 -25.51 1.18
N THR A 240 -20.79 -26.70 0.67
CA THR A 240 -20.78 -27.96 1.42
C THR A 240 -19.60 -28.83 0.99
N GLY A 241 -18.52 -28.77 1.75
CA GLY A 241 -17.33 -29.60 1.55
C GLY A 241 -16.38 -29.54 2.76
N PRO A 242 -15.24 -30.23 2.67
CA PRO A 242 -14.54 -30.72 3.86
C PRO A 242 -13.65 -29.69 4.56
N MET A 243 -13.37 -28.54 3.92
CA MET A 243 -12.68 -27.41 4.55
C MET A 243 -13.71 -26.40 5.07
N VAL A 244 -13.60 -26.04 6.36
CA VAL A 244 -14.45 -25.02 7.00
C VAL A 244 -13.69 -23.70 7.07
N PHE A 245 -14.32 -22.64 6.57
CA PHE A 245 -13.81 -21.27 6.61
C PHE A 245 -14.73 -20.44 7.51
N ASN A 246 -14.24 -20.11 8.70
CA ASN A 246 -14.88 -19.19 9.63
C ASN A 246 -14.61 -17.73 9.21
N ILE A 247 -15.57 -16.82 9.41
CA ILE A 247 -15.39 -15.37 9.16
C ILE A 247 -15.98 -14.57 10.31
N GLY A 248 -15.17 -13.67 10.89
CA GLY A 248 -15.56 -12.91 12.09
C GLY A 248 -15.42 -13.72 13.37
N ASN A 249 -16.31 -13.48 14.34
CA ASN A 249 -16.18 -14.01 15.70
C ASN A 249 -16.85 -15.40 15.89
N SER A 250 -16.94 -16.22 14.84
CA SER A 250 -17.30 -17.63 14.97
C SER A 250 -16.13 -18.42 15.54
N TYR A 251 -15.98 -18.36 16.87
CA TYR A 251 -15.01 -19.15 17.62
C TYR A 251 -15.60 -20.52 17.97
N LYS A 252 -15.01 -21.57 17.40
CA LYS A 252 -15.14 -22.95 17.89
C LYS A 252 -13.88 -23.34 18.64
N ASP A 253 -14.01 -24.33 19.52
CA ASP A 253 -12.88 -25.01 20.17
C ASP A 253 -12.13 -25.96 19.20
N SER A 254 -11.76 -25.45 18.02
CA SER A 254 -10.94 -26.18 17.06
C SER A 254 -9.51 -26.36 17.61
N PRO A 255 -8.95 -27.58 17.60
CA PRO A 255 -7.59 -27.84 18.06
C PRO A 255 -6.50 -27.04 17.33
N LEU A 256 -6.76 -26.59 16.10
CA LEU A 256 -5.90 -25.68 15.34
C LEU A 256 -6.71 -24.73 14.46
N MET A 257 -6.44 -23.42 14.59
CA MET A 257 -6.99 -22.39 13.72
C MET A 257 -5.90 -21.75 12.86
N ILE A 258 -6.07 -21.79 11.53
CA ILE A 258 -5.23 -21.11 10.55
C ILE A 258 -5.86 -19.75 10.22
N THR A 259 -5.29 -18.67 10.75
CA THR A 259 -5.81 -17.31 10.54
C THR A 259 -5.33 -16.72 9.23
N ILE A 260 -6.22 -16.06 8.48
CA ILE A 260 -5.95 -15.40 7.19
C ILE A 260 -6.22 -13.90 7.36
N LYS A 261 -5.20 -13.08 7.08
CA LYS A 261 -5.19 -11.62 7.35
C LYS A 261 -4.77 -10.84 6.10
N HIS A 262 -5.38 -9.68 5.89
CA HIS A 262 -5.05 -8.81 4.76
C HIS A 262 -3.69 -8.13 4.96
N CYS A 263 -2.93 -8.00 3.87
CA CYS A 263 -1.52 -7.62 3.88
C CYS A 263 -1.20 -6.68 2.71
N ILE A 264 -0.90 -5.42 3.02
CA ILE A 264 -0.65 -4.39 1.99
C ILE A 264 0.63 -3.59 2.16
N ASP A 265 1.31 -3.65 3.31
CA ASP A 265 2.50 -2.82 3.60
C ASP A 265 3.80 -3.63 3.88
N PHE A 266 3.74 -4.97 3.86
CA PHE A 266 4.93 -5.83 3.96
C PHE A 266 5.79 -5.75 2.70
N ASN A 267 7.09 -5.99 2.87
CA ASN A 267 8.00 -6.30 1.77
C ASN A 267 8.17 -7.82 1.61
N ILE A 268 8.58 -8.26 0.42
CA ILE A 268 8.72 -9.68 0.07
C ILE A 268 9.79 -10.41 0.91
N VAL A 269 10.78 -9.71 1.47
CA VAL A 269 11.82 -10.32 2.32
C VAL A 269 11.26 -10.65 3.70
N ASP A 270 10.56 -9.70 4.33
CA ASP A 270 9.84 -9.92 5.59
C ASP A 270 8.74 -10.97 5.40
N TYR A 271 8.00 -10.92 4.27
CA TYR A 271 6.98 -11.91 3.93
C TYR A 271 7.59 -13.32 3.82
N ALA A 272 8.70 -13.46 3.10
CA ALA A 272 9.42 -14.72 2.94
C ALA A 272 9.98 -15.26 4.27
N GLY A 273 10.49 -14.39 5.13
CA GLY A 273 11.02 -14.77 6.44
C GLY A 273 9.93 -15.24 7.42
N PHE A 274 8.75 -14.64 7.38
CA PHE A 274 7.74 -14.79 8.44
C PHE A 274 6.49 -15.60 8.10
N TYR A 275 6.14 -15.76 6.81
CA TYR A 275 4.84 -16.30 6.39
C TYR A 275 4.90 -17.36 5.26
N LEU A 276 6.11 -17.77 4.83
CA LEU A 276 6.28 -18.95 3.98
C LEU A 276 6.50 -20.22 4.81
N PRO A 277 6.18 -21.41 4.26
CA PRO A 277 6.61 -22.69 4.82
C PRO A 277 8.12 -22.75 5.09
N LYS A 278 8.51 -23.37 6.20
CA LYS A 278 9.92 -23.59 6.57
C LYS A 278 10.27 -25.07 6.48
N LYS A 279 11.28 -25.43 5.69
CA LYS A 279 11.79 -26.81 5.63
C LYS A 279 12.34 -27.22 6.99
N LEU A 280 11.94 -28.40 7.47
CA LEU A 280 12.33 -28.91 8.79
C LEU A 280 13.86 -29.10 8.92
N CYS A 281 14.58 -29.25 7.80
CA CYS A 281 16.04 -29.32 7.75
C CYS A 281 16.76 -27.96 7.71
N ASP A 282 16.05 -26.85 7.51
CA ASP A 282 16.59 -25.48 7.60
C ASP A 282 16.12 -24.76 8.90
N VAL A 283 15.54 -25.51 9.85
CA VAL A 283 15.00 -25.05 11.14
C VAL A 283 15.90 -25.50 12.29
N ASP A 284 16.14 -24.64 13.27
CA ASP A 284 16.91 -25.02 14.47
C ASP A 284 16.04 -25.87 15.41
N ALA A 285 16.39 -27.16 15.52
CA ALA A 285 15.69 -28.12 16.36
C ALA A 285 15.74 -27.80 17.86
N SER A 286 16.70 -26.98 18.34
CA SER A 286 16.76 -26.56 19.75
C SER A 286 15.68 -25.54 20.12
N ASN A 287 15.16 -24.81 19.12
CA ASN A 287 14.11 -23.80 19.28
C ASN A 287 12.71 -24.33 18.88
N LEU A 288 12.59 -25.64 18.61
CA LEU A 288 11.38 -26.27 18.06
C LEU A 288 10.64 -27.11 19.11
N THR A 289 9.67 -26.51 19.79
CA THR A 289 8.92 -27.14 20.89
C THR A 289 7.61 -27.75 20.40
N LEU A 290 7.40 -29.05 20.55
CA LEU A 290 6.12 -29.71 20.26
C LEU A 290 5.04 -29.24 21.26
N ILE A 291 3.91 -28.72 20.76
CA ILE A 291 2.77 -28.27 21.56
C ILE A 291 1.72 -29.38 21.69
N ARG A 292 1.37 -30.03 20.57
CA ARG A 292 0.28 -31.02 20.49
C ARG A 292 0.47 -31.92 19.25
N ILE A 293 -0.05 -33.13 19.30
CA ILE A 293 -0.30 -33.98 18.14
C ILE A 293 -1.82 -34.11 17.98
N LEU A 294 -2.35 -33.94 16.78
CA LEU A 294 -3.76 -34.15 16.43
C LEU A 294 -4.04 -35.65 16.24
N ASN A 295 -5.31 -36.07 16.26
CA ASN A 295 -5.69 -37.48 16.13
C ASN A 295 -5.34 -38.05 14.74
N SER A 296 -5.20 -37.19 13.74
CA SER A 296 -4.65 -37.47 12.40
C SER A 296 -3.12 -37.70 12.37
N GLY A 297 -2.42 -37.55 13.50
CA GLY A 297 -0.96 -37.61 13.58
C GLY A 297 -0.25 -36.34 13.08
N HIS A 298 -0.98 -35.28 12.72
CA HIS A 298 -0.41 -33.97 12.41
C HIS A 298 0.15 -33.32 13.69
N GLN A 299 1.27 -32.60 13.59
CA GLN A 299 1.99 -32.09 14.75
C GLN A 299 1.99 -30.57 14.79
N ILE A 300 1.72 -29.99 15.96
CA ILE A 300 1.67 -28.55 16.19
C ILE A 300 2.90 -28.15 17.00
N TYR A 301 3.68 -27.21 16.47
CA TYR A 301 4.96 -26.77 17.03
C TYR A 301 4.95 -25.28 17.39
N SER A 302 5.74 -24.91 18.41
CA SER A 302 6.21 -23.55 18.64
C SER A 302 7.61 -23.41 18.05
N TYR A 303 7.83 -22.35 17.27
CA TYR A 303 9.15 -21.97 16.75
C TYR A 303 9.19 -20.46 16.52
N ASP A 304 10.27 -19.81 16.95
CA ASP A 304 10.43 -18.33 17.00
C ASP A 304 9.23 -17.60 17.64
N GLY A 305 8.65 -18.19 18.70
CA GLY A 305 7.48 -17.63 19.40
C GLY A 305 6.17 -17.65 18.59
N LYS A 306 6.12 -18.40 17.48
CA LYS A 306 4.94 -18.59 16.64
C LYS A 306 4.52 -20.06 16.59
N THR A 307 3.23 -20.30 16.40
CA THR A 307 2.69 -21.64 16.14
C THR A 307 2.88 -22.03 14.67
N TRP A 308 3.23 -23.30 14.44
CA TRP A 308 3.40 -23.92 13.12
C TRP A 308 2.73 -25.30 13.10
N LEU A 309 2.35 -25.76 11.91
CA LEU A 309 1.81 -27.08 11.63
C LEU A 309 2.82 -27.89 10.82
N LEU A 310 3.16 -29.10 11.27
CA LEU A 310 3.81 -30.13 10.47
C LEU A 310 2.75 -31.17 10.06
N PRO A 311 2.36 -31.26 8.78
CA PRO A 311 1.49 -32.32 8.30
C PRO A 311 2.10 -33.72 8.53
N LEU A 312 1.27 -34.76 8.65
CA LEU A 312 1.75 -36.13 8.79
C LEU A 312 2.62 -36.51 7.57
N ASN A 313 3.83 -37.04 7.83
CA ASN A 313 4.88 -37.31 6.83
C ASN A 313 5.37 -36.08 6.04
N GLY A 314 4.97 -34.87 6.45
CA GLY A 314 5.44 -33.60 5.90
C GLY A 314 6.91 -33.34 6.20
N LYS A 315 7.52 -32.45 5.40
CA LYS A 315 8.92 -32.01 5.57
C LYS A 315 9.06 -30.50 5.78
N GLU A 316 7.94 -29.79 5.86
CA GLU A 316 7.87 -28.34 5.96
C GLU A 316 6.86 -27.93 7.03
N LEU A 317 7.25 -26.99 7.89
CA LEU A 317 6.39 -26.32 8.86
C LEU A 317 5.56 -25.26 8.15
N LEU A 318 4.24 -25.43 8.15
CA LEU A 318 3.27 -24.48 7.62
C LEU A 318 2.89 -23.45 8.69
N PRO A 319 2.76 -22.15 8.36
CA PRO A 319 2.39 -21.12 9.34
C PRO A 319 0.92 -21.21 9.75
N THR A 320 0.57 -20.82 10.99
CA THR A 320 -0.84 -20.65 11.42
C THR A 320 -1.42 -19.26 11.17
N ASN A 321 -0.60 -18.36 10.59
CA ASN A 321 -0.96 -17.00 10.25
C ASN A 321 -0.57 -16.80 8.77
N LEU A 322 -1.55 -16.81 7.88
CA LEU A 322 -1.40 -16.51 6.46
C LEU A 322 -1.71 -15.04 6.19
N MET A 323 -0.93 -14.43 5.30
CA MET A 323 -1.05 -13.03 4.91
C MET A 323 -1.41 -12.97 3.42
N ILE A 324 -2.60 -12.48 3.06
CA ILE A 324 -3.04 -12.33 1.67
C ILE A 324 -2.80 -10.90 1.15
N MET A 325 -2.15 -10.80 -0.01
CA MET A 325 -1.87 -9.55 -0.71
C MET A 325 -3.11 -9.03 -1.44
N PHE A 326 -3.99 -8.34 -0.71
CA PHE A 326 -5.24 -7.82 -1.25
C PHE A 326 -5.49 -6.39 -0.75
N SER A 327 -5.94 -5.50 -1.64
CA SER A 327 -6.25 -4.10 -1.31
C SER A 327 -7.60 -3.68 -1.88
N ARG A 328 -8.35 -2.90 -1.08
CA ARG A 328 -9.56 -2.17 -1.50
C ARG A 328 -9.26 -0.78 -2.08
N HIS A 329 -8.00 -0.33 -1.99
CA HIS A 329 -7.55 0.99 -2.45
C HIS A 329 -6.40 0.90 -3.45
N SER A 330 -6.26 1.95 -4.25
CA SER A 330 -5.23 2.10 -5.27
C SER A 330 -3.84 2.41 -4.70
N SER A 331 -2.81 1.94 -5.39
CA SER A 331 -1.44 2.48 -5.29
C SER A 331 -1.31 3.83 -6.01
N TYR A 332 -0.15 4.48 -5.84
CA TYR A 332 0.17 5.71 -6.56
C TYR A 332 0.09 5.53 -8.09
N GLU A 333 0.67 4.45 -8.63
CA GLU A 333 0.70 4.22 -10.08
C GLU A 333 -0.68 3.97 -10.68
N GLU A 334 -1.55 3.28 -9.95
CA GLU A 334 -2.92 2.98 -10.38
C GLU A 334 -3.76 4.27 -10.49
N LEU A 335 -3.61 5.20 -9.53
CA LEU A 335 -4.27 6.50 -9.59
C LEU A 335 -3.67 7.42 -10.67
N ILE A 336 -2.37 7.34 -10.91
CA ILE A 336 -1.73 8.05 -12.01
C ILE A 336 -2.30 7.60 -13.36
N GLU A 337 -2.42 6.28 -13.61
CA GLU A 337 -2.99 5.79 -14.86
C GLU A 337 -4.51 6.04 -14.97
N PHE A 338 -5.26 6.03 -13.85
CA PHE A 338 -6.67 6.42 -13.81
C PHE A 338 -6.88 7.89 -14.19
N VAL A 339 -6.22 8.84 -13.51
CA VAL A 339 -6.34 10.29 -13.80
C VAL A 339 -5.88 10.61 -15.23
N LYS A 340 -4.85 9.92 -15.71
CA LYS A 340 -4.29 10.02 -17.07
C LYS A 340 -5.26 9.61 -18.18
N LEU A 341 -6.28 8.79 -17.90
CA LEU A 341 -7.36 8.54 -18.87
C LEU A 341 -8.13 9.83 -19.18
N PHE A 342 -8.45 10.62 -18.15
CA PHE A 342 -9.36 11.76 -18.24
C PHE A 342 -8.68 13.10 -18.51
N LYS A 343 -7.40 13.23 -18.13
CA LYS A 343 -6.59 14.48 -18.24
C LYS A 343 -7.37 15.72 -17.76
N PRO A 344 -7.90 15.70 -16.51
CA PRO A 344 -8.79 16.74 -15.99
C PRO A 344 -8.11 18.11 -15.94
N LYS A 345 -8.85 19.18 -15.63
CA LYS A 345 -8.20 20.45 -15.24
C LYS A 345 -7.42 20.21 -13.94
N SER A 346 -8.03 19.63 -12.91
CA SER A 346 -7.38 19.34 -11.62
C SER A 346 -7.84 18.03 -10.96
N VAL A 347 -7.13 17.64 -9.89
CA VAL A 347 -7.48 16.58 -8.93
C VAL A 347 -7.64 17.22 -7.54
N PHE A 348 -8.55 16.68 -6.72
CA PHE A 348 -8.84 17.08 -5.34
C PHE A 348 -8.71 15.82 -4.48
N PRO A 349 -7.57 15.61 -3.82
CA PRO A 349 -7.36 14.52 -2.87
C PRO A 349 -8.41 14.48 -1.76
N CYS A 350 -9.08 13.36 -1.58
CA CYS A 350 -10.04 13.15 -0.48
C CYS A 350 -9.37 12.67 0.83
N VAL A 351 -8.09 12.31 0.79
CA VAL A 351 -7.28 11.94 1.97
C VAL A 351 -6.02 12.81 2.04
N GLU A 352 -5.97 13.67 3.06
CA GLU A 352 -4.91 14.63 3.37
C GLU A 352 -4.45 14.55 4.83
N SER A 353 -3.24 15.04 5.11
CA SER A 353 -2.80 15.36 6.46
C SER A 353 -1.71 16.43 6.41
N LYS A 354 -1.49 17.16 7.51
CA LYS A 354 -0.35 18.08 7.63
C LYS A 354 0.99 17.38 7.37
N ALA A 355 1.11 16.12 7.78
CA ALA A 355 2.32 15.31 7.58
C ALA A 355 2.54 14.94 6.11
N SER A 356 1.52 14.45 5.39
CA SER A 356 1.66 14.11 3.96
C SER A 356 1.85 15.36 3.10
N TRP A 357 1.14 16.46 3.39
CA TRP A 357 1.32 17.76 2.74
C TRP A 357 2.76 18.28 2.85
N LEU A 358 3.30 18.41 4.06
CA LEU A 358 4.66 18.92 4.28
C LEU A 358 5.76 17.99 3.72
N ASN A 359 5.47 16.69 3.57
CA ASN A 359 6.33 15.73 2.87
C ASN A 359 6.15 15.73 1.33
N GLY A 360 5.46 16.73 0.77
CA GLY A 360 5.41 16.97 -0.68
C GLY A 360 4.23 16.32 -1.39
N PHE A 361 3.14 16.01 -0.69
CA PHE A 361 1.88 15.60 -1.29
C PHE A 361 1.06 16.80 -1.79
N THR A 362 1.56 17.47 -2.83
CA THR A 362 0.84 18.52 -3.57
C THR A 362 0.31 17.96 -4.88
N VAL A 363 -0.85 18.44 -5.34
CA VAL A 363 -1.42 18.03 -6.63
C VAL A 363 -0.48 18.39 -7.77
N GLY A 364 0.13 19.58 -7.74
CA GLY A 364 1.11 20.01 -8.74
C GLY A 364 2.32 19.07 -8.88
N ARG A 365 2.84 18.51 -7.77
CA ARG A 365 3.95 17.55 -7.80
C ARG A 365 3.50 16.12 -8.12
N VAL A 366 2.44 15.65 -7.46
CA VAL A 366 2.04 14.23 -7.49
C VAL A 366 1.26 13.89 -8.77
N PHE A 367 0.36 14.78 -9.18
CA PHE A 367 -0.60 14.60 -10.29
C PHE A 367 -0.45 15.63 -11.42
N GLY A 368 0.27 16.74 -11.26
CA GLY A 368 0.31 17.86 -12.21
C GLY A 368 0.62 17.43 -13.65
N ARG A 369 1.51 16.45 -13.84
CA ARG A 369 1.86 15.82 -15.14
C ARG A 369 0.74 15.05 -15.85
N VAL A 370 -0.37 14.75 -15.17
CA VAL A 370 -1.59 14.12 -15.72
C VAL A 370 -2.81 15.03 -15.61
N CYS A 371 -2.69 16.19 -14.96
CA CYS A 371 -3.64 17.30 -15.01
C CYS A 371 -3.39 18.19 -16.25
N SER A 372 -4.23 19.20 -16.44
CA SER A 372 -4.10 20.18 -17.53
C SER A 372 -4.26 21.65 -17.12
N SER A 373 -4.59 21.91 -15.84
CA SER A 373 -4.34 23.19 -15.17
C SER A 373 -3.03 23.10 -14.38
N SER A 374 -2.33 24.23 -14.22
CA SER A 374 -1.26 24.40 -13.22
C SER A 374 -1.76 25.03 -11.91
N LYS A 375 -3.04 25.42 -11.86
CA LYS A 375 -3.73 25.90 -10.66
C LYS A 375 -4.61 24.77 -10.12
N HIS A 376 -4.36 24.35 -8.88
CA HIS A 376 -5.07 23.26 -8.20
C HIS A 376 -5.74 23.79 -6.93
N LEU A 377 -7.05 23.57 -6.78
CA LEU A 377 -7.81 24.11 -5.65
C LEU A 377 -7.30 23.57 -4.31
N PHE A 378 -7.07 22.25 -4.22
CA PHE A 378 -6.51 21.60 -3.05
C PHE A 378 -5.16 22.19 -2.60
N ASP A 379 -4.27 22.52 -3.54
CA ASP A 379 -2.96 23.11 -3.21
C ASP A 379 -3.12 24.55 -2.65
N ILE A 380 -4.14 25.28 -3.12
CA ILE A 380 -4.46 26.64 -2.64
C ILE A 380 -5.14 26.58 -1.25
N GLU A 381 -6.01 25.60 -1.01
CA GLU A 381 -6.61 25.36 0.31
C GLU A 381 -5.54 24.93 1.33
N ASN A 382 -4.71 23.95 1.00
CA ASN A 382 -3.69 23.43 1.91
C ASN A 382 -2.50 24.36 2.15
N PHE A 383 -2.10 25.19 1.17
CA PHE A 383 -1.12 26.26 1.41
C PHE A 383 -1.59 27.23 2.50
N LYS A 384 -2.88 27.62 2.49
CA LYS A 384 -3.46 28.49 3.53
C LYS A 384 -3.57 27.79 4.89
N LYS A 385 -3.83 26.48 4.89
CA LYS A 385 -4.12 25.65 6.08
C LYS A 385 -2.86 25.20 6.82
N PHE A 386 -1.80 24.85 6.09
CA PHE A 386 -0.60 24.20 6.62
C PHE A 386 0.72 24.89 6.23
N GLY A 387 0.70 25.96 5.42
CA GLY A 387 1.89 26.64 4.91
C GLY A 387 2.50 25.92 3.69
N GLN A 388 3.68 26.36 3.25
CA GLN A 388 4.35 25.80 2.07
C GLN A 388 5.30 24.64 2.45
N PRO A 389 5.24 23.48 1.77
CA PRO A 389 6.29 22.46 1.86
C PRO A 389 7.64 23.00 1.38
N SER A 390 8.76 22.49 1.89
CA SER A 390 10.08 23.01 1.54
C SER A 390 10.41 22.75 0.06
N ARG A 391 11.13 23.67 -0.59
CA ARG A 391 11.48 23.55 -2.02
C ARG A 391 12.17 22.22 -2.34
N ILE A 392 13.11 21.78 -1.50
CA ILE A 392 13.85 20.52 -1.73
C ILE A 392 12.92 19.28 -1.72
N VAL A 393 11.80 19.35 -1.00
CA VAL A 393 10.76 18.30 -1.00
C VAL A 393 9.81 18.41 -2.19
N LEU A 394 9.62 19.61 -2.75
CA LEU A 394 8.82 19.86 -3.95
C LEU A 394 9.58 19.54 -5.25
N ASP A 395 10.87 19.89 -5.30
CA ASP A 395 11.74 19.79 -6.47
C ASP A 395 12.24 18.34 -6.71
N ARG A 396 12.21 17.48 -5.69
CA ARG A 396 12.59 16.06 -5.83
C ARG A 396 11.51 15.26 -6.59
N PRO A 397 11.89 14.31 -7.46
CA PRO A 397 10.93 13.45 -8.16
C PRO A 397 10.06 12.65 -7.17
N VAL A 398 8.87 12.24 -7.59
CA VAL A 398 8.00 11.39 -6.76
C VAL A 398 8.58 9.98 -6.67
N SER A 399 9.06 9.63 -5.48
CA SER A 399 9.70 8.37 -5.17
C SER A 399 8.67 7.27 -4.94
N LYS A 400 9.02 6.05 -5.32
CA LYS A 400 8.17 4.87 -5.19
C LYS A 400 8.98 3.59 -5.06
N ILE A 401 8.38 2.55 -4.49
CA ILE A 401 9.04 1.26 -4.25
C ILE A 401 8.10 0.09 -4.54
N ASN A 402 8.55 -0.85 -5.38
CA ASN A 402 7.87 -2.12 -5.51
C ASN A 402 8.34 -3.06 -4.39
N ARG A 403 7.60 -3.08 -3.28
CA ARG A 403 7.86 -3.97 -2.13
C ARG A 403 7.75 -5.48 -2.44
N TRP A 404 7.32 -5.84 -3.65
CA TRP A 404 7.29 -7.20 -4.17
C TRP A 404 8.45 -7.52 -5.12
N SER A 405 9.43 -6.61 -5.27
CA SER A 405 10.68 -6.82 -5.99
C SER A 405 11.83 -7.06 -5.02
N PHE A 406 12.33 -8.31 -4.95
CA PHE A 406 13.47 -8.67 -4.09
C PHE A 406 14.68 -7.74 -4.24
N ALA A 407 14.99 -7.30 -5.47
CA ALA A 407 16.10 -6.39 -5.73
C ALA A 407 15.91 -5.03 -5.03
N GLN A 408 14.72 -4.41 -5.18
CA GLN A 408 14.42 -3.11 -4.57
C GLN A 408 14.30 -3.21 -3.04
N CYS A 409 13.82 -4.33 -2.51
CA CYS A 409 13.78 -4.55 -1.06
C CYS A 409 15.18 -4.79 -0.46
N ILE A 410 16.10 -5.42 -1.20
CA ILE A 410 17.51 -5.53 -0.79
C ILE A 410 18.19 -4.15 -0.82
N GLU A 411 17.87 -3.31 -1.82
CA GLU A 411 18.30 -1.91 -1.85
C GLU A 411 17.73 -1.11 -0.67
N GLU A 412 16.44 -1.24 -0.33
CA GLU A 412 15.79 -0.63 0.86
C GLU A 412 16.47 -1.08 2.17
N VAL A 413 16.74 -2.37 2.33
CA VAL A 413 17.42 -2.91 3.52
C VAL A 413 18.85 -2.41 3.65
N ASN A 414 19.61 -2.34 2.54
CA ASN A 414 20.98 -1.83 2.55
C ASN A 414 21.02 -0.31 2.81
N PHE A 415 20.08 0.44 2.23
CA PHE A 415 19.89 1.87 2.48
C PHE A 415 19.62 2.14 3.97
N VAL A 416 18.67 1.41 4.56
CA VAL A 416 18.30 1.56 5.99
C VAL A 416 19.48 1.19 6.89
N LYS A 417 20.21 0.09 6.60
CA LYS A 417 21.41 -0.29 7.35
C LYS A 417 22.48 0.79 7.32
N ASN A 418 22.80 1.30 6.12
CA ASN A 418 23.81 2.35 5.94
C ASN A 418 23.42 3.64 6.69
N PHE A 419 22.13 3.99 6.71
CA PHE A 419 21.62 5.17 7.44
C PHE A 419 21.66 4.99 8.97
N ILE A 420 21.35 3.79 9.48
CA ILE A 420 21.48 3.47 10.92
C ILE A 420 22.95 3.51 11.36
N THR A 421 23.89 3.10 10.49
CA THR A 421 25.34 3.14 10.78
C THR A 421 26.00 4.50 10.53
N GLN A 422 25.33 5.44 9.85
CA GLN A 422 25.81 6.82 9.65
C GLN A 422 24.68 7.83 9.90
N PRO A 423 24.50 8.31 11.15
CA PRO A 423 23.42 9.22 11.53
C PRO A 423 23.67 10.67 11.03
N GLY A 424 23.65 10.85 9.71
CA GLY A 424 23.72 12.14 9.03
C GLY A 424 22.43 12.42 8.24
N PRO A 425 21.93 13.67 8.19
CA PRO A 425 20.74 14.00 7.42
C PRO A 425 20.97 13.77 5.93
N PHE A 426 19.93 13.37 5.20
CA PHE A 426 20.04 13.09 3.77
C PHE A 426 20.47 14.32 2.97
N LYS A 427 21.15 14.11 1.84
CA LYS A 427 21.62 15.17 0.95
C LYS A 427 20.43 15.84 0.24
N GLY A 428 19.82 16.82 0.92
CA GLY A 428 18.56 17.48 0.54
C GLY A 428 17.52 17.56 1.68
N GLN A 429 17.77 16.96 2.83
CA GLN A 429 16.95 17.15 4.04
C GLN A 429 17.27 18.51 4.67
N MET A 430 16.26 19.19 5.24
CA MET A 430 16.49 20.46 5.93
C MET A 430 17.44 20.26 7.12
N LYS A 431 18.50 21.08 7.19
CA LYS A 431 19.34 21.16 8.39
C LYS A 431 18.52 21.79 9.54
N PRO A 432 18.67 21.32 10.79
CA PRO A 432 18.11 22.01 11.94
C PRO A 432 18.61 23.45 12.05
N GLY A 433 17.84 24.30 12.74
CA GLY A 433 18.34 25.60 13.21
C GLY A 433 19.54 25.42 14.16
N GLN A 434 20.31 26.49 14.37
CA GLN A 434 21.50 26.44 15.23
C GLN A 434 21.17 26.31 16.73
N ASP A 435 19.92 26.54 17.12
CA ASP A 435 19.45 26.49 18.51
C ASP A 435 19.24 25.03 18.99
N SER A 436 19.69 24.72 20.21
CA SER A 436 19.65 23.38 20.79
C SER A 436 18.23 22.91 21.09
N ALA A 437 17.35 23.79 21.59
CA ALA A 437 15.97 23.43 21.91
C ALA A 437 15.16 23.09 20.64
N ALA A 438 15.38 23.84 19.56
CA ALA A 438 14.82 23.52 18.25
C ALA A 438 15.33 22.18 17.70
N ARG A 439 16.57 21.82 18.03
CA ARG A 439 17.22 20.57 17.61
C ARG A 439 16.66 19.35 18.37
N GLU A 440 16.42 19.47 19.67
CA GLU A 440 15.75 18.41 20.46
C GLU A 440 14.29 18.22 20.04
N SER A 441 13.54 19.30 19.84
CA SER A 441 12.18 19.23 19.26
C SER A 441 12.18 18.55 17.90
N TRP A 442 13.13 18.87 17.03
CA TRP A 442 13.25 18.23 15.71
C TRP A 442 13.57 16.74 15.81
N PHE A 443 14.41 16.30 16.77
CA PHE A 443 14.66 14.88 17.00
C PHE A 443 13.48 14.14 17.64
N GLN A 444 12.63 14.82 18.43
CA GLN A 444 11.39 14.24 18.96
C GLN A 444 10.31 14.09 17.88
N ASP A 445 10.23 15.00 16.92
CA ASP A 445 9.33 14.90 15.75
C ASP A 445 9.84 13.89 14.69
N VAL A 446 11.17 13.73 14.53
CA VAL A 446 11.80 12.80 13.56
C VAL A 446 11.91 11.36 14.12
N ASN A 447 10.94 10.94 14.94
CA ASN A 447 10.92 9.66 15.64
C ASN A 447 10.42 8.49 14.75
N LEU A 448 11.23 8.14 13.74
CA LEU A 448 11.12 7.00 12.79
C LEU A 448 9.86 6.84 11.92
N GLN A 449 8.70 7.40 12.30
CA GLN A 449 7.42 7.19 11.59
C GLN A 449 7.44 7.62 10.11
N SER A 450 8.33 8.55 9.74
CA SER A 450 8.38 9.20 8.43
C SER A 450 9.08 8.42 7.32
N ILE A 451 9.73 7.29 7.61
CA ILE A 451 10.32 6.42 6.58
C ILE A 451 9.50 5.12 6.39
N ILE A 452 8.83 4.62 7.44
CA ILE A 452 8.02 3.39 7.34
C ILE A 452 6.75 3.48 8.19
N ALA A 453 5.66 3.94 7.57
CA ALA A 453 4.35 4.06 8.22
C ALA A 453 3.80 2.74 8.81
N GLY A 454 4.20 1.58 8.29
CA GLY A 454 3.86 0.26 8.84
C GLY A 454 4.72 -0.27 10.00
N ARG A 455 5.85 0.37 10.34
CA ARG A 455 6.71 -0.07 11.48
C ARG A 455 6.33 0.56 12.83
N GLY A 456 5.18 1.23 12.89
CA GLY A 456 4.64 1.81 14.13
C GLY A 456 4.15 0.79 15.15
N GLU A 457 3.92 -0.47 14.76
CA GLU A 457 3.48 -1.52 15.68
C GLU A 457 4.53 -1.85 16.75
N GLU A 458 4.11 -1.93 18.01
CA GLU A 458 5.00 -2.25 19.13
C GLU A 458 5.67 -3.63 18.97
N LYS A 459 5.02 -4.56 18.27
CA LYS A 459 5.59 -5.86 17.87
C LYS A 459 6.79 -5.73 16.91
N TYR A 460 6.78 -4.75 16.00
CA TYR A 460 7.90 -4.53 15.08
C TYR A 460 9.10 -3.93 15.84
N LYS A 461 8.86 -3.03 16.80
CA LYS A 461 9.91 -2.57 17.75
C LYS A 461 10.48 -3.73 18.57
N GLN A 462 9.63 -4.64 19.05
CA GLN A 462 10.08 -5.84 19.77
C GLN A 462 10.98 -6.73 18.91
N ILE A 463 10.65 -6.93 17.63
CA ILE A 463 11.50 -7.69 16.68
C ILE A 463 12.83 -6.96 16.40
N ILE A 464 12.81 -5.65 16.17
CA ILE A 464 14.05 -4.85 16.02
C ILE A 464 14.91 -4.98 17.28
N ASN A 465 14.34 -4.77 18.47
CA ASN A 465 15.07 -4.85 19.74
C ASN A 465 15.59 -6.28 20.02
N TYR A 466 14.84 -7.32 19.63
CA TYR A 466 15.28 -8.71 19.73
C TYR A 466 16.53 -8.98 18.88
N HIS A 467 16.64 -8.40 17.68
CA HIS A 467 17.85 -8.51 16.87
C HIS A 467 18.99 -7.59 17.38
N SER A 468 18.69 -6.35 17.77
CA SER A 468 19.68 -5.40 18.30
C SER A 468 20.34 -5.87 19.61
N ASN A 469 19.59 -6.56 20.48
CA ASN A 469 20.10 -7.00 21.79
C ASN A 469 20.97 -8.26 21.74
N ASN A 470 20.91 -9.06 20.65
CA ASN A 470 21.55 -10.37 20.58
C ASN A 470 22.92 -10.40 19.88
N ASP A 471 23.31 -9.35 19.14
CA ASP A 471 24.48 -9.38 18.24
C ASP A 471 25.65 -8.42 18.60
N LEU A 472 25.63 -7.77 19.77
CA LEU A 472 26.62 -6.73 20.16
C LEU A 472 27.33 -6.96 21.52
N ARG A 473 27.80 -8.20 21.78
CA ARG A 473 28.65 -8.51 22.97
C ARG A 473 29.94 -9.29 22.72
N LEU A 474 30.36 -9.51 21.46
CA LEU A 474 31.56 -10.32 21.14
C LEU A 474 32.61 -9.64 20.25
N ILE A 475 32.48 -8.33 19.94
CA ILE A 475 33.52 -7.58 19.19
C ILE A 475 33.86 -6.22 19.86
N VAL A 476 33.98 -6.21 21.19
CA VAL A 476 34.72 -5.17 21.95
C VAL A 476 35.48 -5.83 23.12
N SER A 477 36.39 -6.76 22.80
CA SER A 477 37.31 -7.38 23.77
C SER A 477 38.72 -7.62 23.20
N SER A 478 39.13 -6.76 22.26
CA SER A 478 40.52 -6.57 21.84
C SER A 478 40.73 -5.09 21.51
N VAL A 479 41.95 -4.59 21.76
CA VAL A 479 42.31 -3.15 21.63
C VAL A 479 41.59 -2.21 22.61
N GLN A 480 41.58 -2.57 23.89
CA GLN A 480 41.86 -1.60 24.96
C GLN A 480 43.08 -2.11 25.74
N ASP A 481 44.26 -1.54 25.46
CA ASP A 481 45.06 -0.87 26.49
C ASP A 481 46.40 -0.34 25.97
N LYS A 482 46.54 1.01 25.95
CA LYS A 482 47.78 1.72 26.28
C LYS A 482 47.57 3.25 26.35
N ARG A 483 47.17 3.70 27.55
CA ARG A 483 47.50 5.01 28.18
C ARG A 483 46.89 6.26 27.49
N ASN A 484 46.09 7.09 28.18
CA ASN A 484 46.48 8.06 29.23
C ASN A 484 47.63 8.98 28.74
N HIS A 485 47.54 10.32 28.70
CA HIS A 485 46.85 11.23 29.63
C HIS A 485 46.67 12.67 29.08
N LYS A 486 45.74 13.42 29.71
CA LYS A 486 45.80 14.87 30.06
C LYS A 486 45.72 16.00 29.00
N PHE A 487 44.81 16.93 29.34
CA PHE A 487 44.95 18.41 29.46
C PHE A 487 44.68 19.34 28.25
N ASP A 488 43.72 20.23 28.51
CA ASP A 488 43.73 21.70 28.37
C ASP A 488 43.60 22.40 27.01
N SER A 489 43.37 23.70 27.16
CA SER A 489 42.97 24.77 26.24
C SER A 489 44.09 25.15 25.23
N ASP A 490 43.85 25.91 24.16
CA ASP A 490 43.39 27.30 24.20
C ASP A 490 42.83 27.86 22.87
N THR A 491 42.45 29.14 22.90
CA THR A 491 41.87 29.93 21.80
C THR A 491 42.92 30.64 20.93
N GLU A 492 42.44 31.43 19.96
CA GLU A 492 43.18 32.45 19.18
C GLU A 492 44.13 31.94 18.07
N THR A 493 44.46 32.69 17.00
CA THR A 493 43.79 33.78 16.25
C THR A 493 44.42 33.86 14.84
N GLU A 494 43.66 34.34 13.84
CA GLU A 494 44.17 35.10 12.65
C GLU A 494 45.27 34.47 11.74
N SER A 495 45.72 35.10 10.63
CA SER A 495 45.00 35.70 9.48
C SER A 495 45.95 35.80 8.27
N VAL A 496 45.47 36.25 7.09
CA VAL A 496 46.27 36.85 5.97
C VAL A 496 47.23 35.92 5.17
N CYS A 497 47.53 36.11 3.87
CA CYS A 497 46.79 36.62 2.69
C CYS A 497 47.62 36.39 1.39
N SER A 498 46.97 36.31 0.21
CA SER A 498 47.56 36.52 -1.15
C SER A 498 48.70 35.56 -1.58
N THR A 499 49.29 35.51 -2.78
CA THR A 499 49.19 36.18 -4.13
C THR A 499 49.73 35.15 -5.16
N ASP A 500 49.60 35.21 -6.51
CA ASP A 500 48.63 35.70 -7.52
C ASP A 500 49.19 35.29 -8.93
N TYR A 501 48.64 35.78 -10.06
CA TYR A 501 49.11 35.64 -11.47
C TYR A 501 48.89 34.25 -12.14
N ASP A 502 48.17 34.07 -13.26
CA ASP A 502 48.18 34.64 -14.64
C ASP A 502 49.01 33.77 -15.63
N THR A 503 48.77 33.69 -16.96
CA THR A 503 47.90 34.47 -17.88
C THR A 503 47.40 33.65 -19.10
N ASP A 504 46.22 34.01 -19.63
CA ASP A 504 45.76 34.16 -21.04
C ASP A 504 46.07 33.24 -22.26
N SER A 505 45.08 33.27 -23.18
CA SER A 505 45.16 33.31 -24.67
C SER A 505 44.88 32.08 -25.59
N SER A 506 43.64 32.04 -26.13
CA SER A 506 43.24 32.18 -27.57
C SER A 506 44.31 32.09 -28.69
N THR A 507 44.08 31.61 -29.95
CA THR A 507 42.84 31.25 -30.71
C THR A 507 43.14 30.60 -32.09
N THR A 508 42.22 29.77 -32.64
CA THR A 508 41.95 29.46 -34.09
C THR A 508 43.09 28.87 -34.97
N THR A 509 42.88 28.03 -36.01
CA THR A 509 41.86 28.01 -37.09
C THR A 509 41.57 26.60 -37.69
N ASN A 510 40.38 26.47 -38.32
CA ASN A 510 39.95 25.60 -39.45
C ASN A 510 40.96 24.63 -40.11
N SER A 511 40.62 23.40 -40.55
CA SER A 511 39.39 22.55 -40.58
C SER A 511 39.75 21.16 -41.23
N SER A 512 38.92 20.21 -41.75
CA SER A 512 37.47 20.05 -42.02
C SER A 512 37.09 18.56 -42.30
N VAL A 513 35.77 18.26 -42.37
CA VAL A 513 35.04 17.08 -42.97
C VAL A 513 35.14 15.65 -42.36
N ILE A 514 34.01 14.91 -42.49
CA ILE A 514 33.76 13.44 -42.38
C ILE A 514 33.43 12.81 -40.99
N ALA A 515 32.13 12.85 -40.68
CA ALA A 515 31.24 11.74 -40.27
C ALA A 515 31.65 10.61 -39.27
N SER A 516 30.84 10.55 -38.19
CA SER A 516 30.13 9.36 -37.63
C SER A 516 30.84 8.22 -36.84
N SER A 517 30.31 8.03 -35.62
CA SER A 517 30.02 6.75 -34.92
C SER A 517 31.12 5.84 -34.33
N CYS A 518 31.32 6.01 -33.01
CA CYS A 518 31.05 4.99 -31.97
C CYS A 518 31.69 3.58 -32.03
N LYS A 519 32.58 3.28 -31.06
CA LYS A 519 32.42 2.18 -30.05
C LYS A 519 33.50 2.15 -28.95
N PHE A 520 33.22 1.38 -27.89
CA PHE A 520 34.07 1.08 -26.72
C PHE A 520 35.17 0.04 -27.02
N GLU A 521 36.28 0.03 -26.23
CA GLU A 521 36.73 -1.16 -25.45
C GLU A 521 37.96 -0.92 -24.54
N LYS A 522 38.02 -1.62 -23.38
CA LYS A 522 39.23 -2.17 -22.67
C LYS A 522 40.21 -1.18 -21.96
N SER A 523 41.03 -1.56 -20.95
CA SER A 523 41.25 -2.82 -20.17
C SER A 523 42.00 -2.56 -18.82
N PHE A 524 42.70 -3.59 -18.25
CA PHE A 524 43.44 -3.72 -16.96
C PHE A 524 42.58 -4.14 -15.74
N SER A 525 42.86 -5.19 -14.93
CA SER A 525 44.06 -5.99 -14.52
C SER A 525 45.08 -5.22 -13.64
N GLU A 526 45.68 -5.78 -12.59
CA GLU A 526 45.96 -7.18 -12.21
C GLU A 526 45.99 -7.38 -10.66
N VAL A 527 46.15 -8.61 -10.14
CA VAL A 527 46.16 -8.92 -8.68
C VAL A 527 47.26 -9.95 -8.32
N GLN A 528 48.01 -9.71 -7.23
CA GLN A 528 49.02 -10.63 -6.66
C GLN A 528 48.45 -11.52 -5.53
N SER A 529 49.18 -12.56 -5.11
CA SER A 529 48.61 -13.72 -4.39
C SER A 529 49.46 -14.32 -3.24
N MET A 530 48.75 -14.90 -2.26
CA MET A 530 49.24 -15.82 -1.18
C MET A 530 50.16 -15.22 -0.09
N PRO A 531 50.33 -15.85 1.10
CA PRO A 531 49.88 -17.19 1.53
C PRO A 531 49.04 -17.25 2.84
N ASP A 532 48.81 -18.47 3.34
CA ASP A 532 47.87 -18.84 4.41
C ASP A 532 48.19 -18.33 5.84
N GLY A 533 47.12 -18.10 6.61
CA GLY A 533 47.16 -17.86 8.05
C GLY A 533 45.74 -17.87 8.67
N ASN A 534 45.33 -18.98 9.28
CA ASN A 534 43.97 -19.17 9.79
C ASN A 534 43.63 -18.29 11.01
N PHE A 535 42.86 -17.22 10.82
CA PHE A 535 41.94 -16.69 11.84
C PHE A 535 40.63 -16.22 11.19
N LEU A 536 39.52 -16.84 11.61
CA LEU A 536 38.17 -16.56 11.10
C LEU A 536 37.46 -15.50 11.94
N SER A 537 36.58 -14.71 11.29
CA SER A 537 35.62 -13.81 11.94
C SER A 537 34.20 -14.08 11.43
N PRO A 538 33.14 -14.08 12.26
CA PRO A 538 31.89 -14.80 11.93
C PRO A 538 30.96 -14.11 10.93
N SER A 539 31.16 -12.82 10.64
CA SER A 539 30.15 -11.95 10.03
C SER A 539 30.03 -12.04 8.49
N LEU A 540 30.86 -12.85 7.82
CA LEU A 540 30.86 -13.02 6.35
C LEU A 540 30.68 -14.49 5.96
N ASN A 541 29.44 -14.97 6.06
CA ASN A 541 29.09 -16.33 5.66
C ASN A 541 29.04 -16.47 4.12
N LEU A 542 30.18 -16.76 3.51
CA LEU A 542 30.34 -16.99 2.07
C LEU A 542 29.48 -18.17 1.56
N HIS A 543 29.19 -19.17 2.40
CA HIS A 543 28.29 -20.28 2.05
C HIS A 543 26.82 -19.82 1.93
N LYS A 544 26.40 -18.78 2.67
CA LYS A 544 25.09 -18.12 2.53
C LYS A 544 24.98 -17.34 1.21
N ILE A 545 26.09 -16.73 0.76
CA ILE A 545 26.18 -16.08 -0.55
C ILE A 545 26.14 -17.13 -1.68
N SER A 546 26.82 -18.29 -1.51
CA SER A 546 26.68 -19.42 -2.45
C SER A 546 25.25 -19.95 -2.49
N LYS A 547 24.62 -20.25 -1.35
CA LYS A 547 23.21 -20.72 -1.29
C LYS A 547 22.25 -19.76 -2.03
N ILE A 548 22.49 -18.45 -2.00
CA ILE A 548 21.71 -17.47 -2.79
C ILE A 548 22.00 -17.59 -4.30
N SER A 549 23.27 -17.73 -4.69
CA SER A 549 23.67 -17.99 -6.09
C SER A 549 23.07 -19.30 -6.64
N ASP A 550 23.04 -20.34 -5.82
CA ASP A 550 22.55 -21.67 -6.17
C ASP A 550 21.01 -21.74 -6.17
N ALA A 551 20.33 -21.00 -5.28
CA ALA A 551 18.88 -20.79 -5.33
C ALA A 551 18.45 -20.05 -6.61
N ILE A 552 19.26 -19.11 -7.10
CA ILE A 552 19.05 -18.42 -8.38
C ILE A 552 19.32 -19.33 -9.60
N ARG A 553 20.16 -20.37 -9.44
CA ARG A 553 20.52 -21.32 -10.53
C ARG A 553 19.62 -22.55 -10.62
N LEU A 554 19.01 -22.98 -9.52
CA LEU A 554 18.03 -24.08 -9.49
C LEU A 554 16.63 -23.63 -9.94
N ASP A 555 16.50 -22.40 -10.43
CA ASP A 555 15.30 -21.84 -11.06
C ASP A 555 15.02 -22.49 -12.45
N ARG A 556 14.77 -23.80 -12.46
CA ARG A 556 14.08 -24.56 -13.53
C ARG A 556 12.57 -24.50 -13.26
N ARG A 557 11.72 -24.50 -14.30
CA ARG A 557 10.29 -24.16 -14.23
C ARG A 557 9.43 -25.06 -13.32
N SER A 558 9.54 -24.81 -12.02
CA SER A 558 8.77 -25.36 -10.91
C SER A 558 8.27 -24.27 -9.94
N TRP A 559 8.78 -23.04 -10.06
CA TRP A 559 8.16 -21.79 -9.58
C TRP A 559 8.24 -20.70 -10.67
N ASN A 560 9.34 -20.64 -11.44
CA ASN A 560 9.53 -19.79 -12.63
C ASN A 560 8.70 -20.22 -13.88
N SER A 561 7.76 -21.15 -13.73
CA SER A 561 6.60 -21.32 -14.61
C SER A 561 5.53 -20.23 -14.36
N PHE A 562 5.51 -19.61 -13.17
CA PHE A 562 4.66 -18.46 -12.87
C PHE A 562 4.94 -17.31 -13.84
N LYS A 563 3.88 -16.78 -14.45
CA LYS A 563 3.95 -15.68 -15.42
C LYS A 563 2.85 -14.66 -15.11
N LEU A 564 3.24 -13.56 -14.46
CA LEU A 564 2.45 -12.33 -14.37
C LEU A 564 1.95 -11.88 -15.76
N LYS A 565 0.65 -12.07 -16.02
CA LYS A 565 0.01 -11.66 -17.28
C LYS A 565 -0.43 -10.18 -17.22
N SER A 566 0.49 -9.21 -17.23
CA SER A 566 0.16 -7.83 -17.72
C SER A 566 1.30 -6.80 -17.88
N VAL A 567 2.59 -7.10 -17.61
CA VAL A 567 3.69 -6.11 -17.77
C VAL A 567 4.72 -6.57 -18.79
N ASN A 568 4.38 -6.44 -20.07
CA ASN A 568 5.33 -6.60 -21.17
C ASN A 568 5.19 -5.45 -22.19
N SER A 569 5.41 -4.22 -21.73
CA SER A 569 5.57 -3.05 -22.58
C SER A 569 6.96 -3.03 -23.21
N LYS A 570 7.16 -3.85 -24.24
CA LYS A 570 8.28 -3.66 -25.18
C LYS A 570 7.76 -3.03 -26.46
N THR A 571 8.35 -1.90 -26.79
CA THR A 571 8.14 -1.17 -28.03
C THR A 571 8.51 -2.00 -29.26
N ARG A 572 7.67 -1.88 -30.28
CA ARG A 572 8.05 -1.76 -31.68
C ARG A 572 7.28 -0.59 -32.26
#